data_AF-A0A1F6MDK0-F1
#
_entry.id   AF-A0A1F6MDK0-F1
#
_cell.length_a   1.000
_cell.length_b   1.000
_cell.length_c   1.000
_cell.angle_alpha   90.00
_cell.angle_beta   90.00
_cell.angle_gamma   90.00
#
_symmetry.space_group_name_H-M   'P 1'
#
loop_
_entity.id
_entity.type
_entity.pdbx_description
1 polymer ?
#
loop_
_entity_poly.entity_id
_entity_poly.type
_entity_poly.pdbx_seq_one_letter_code
_entity_poly.pdbx_strand_id
1 'polypeptide(L)'
;MNIRISKYSKNPILISQIGEKNFEKSCVYNPAAVVKDGKVFLLYRAEEAYYNDYISRIGLATSEDGFNFERYEGNPVMSEEGTEEARGLEDPRVIQLQDGKFFMTYTAFAGFPDGERKFSLHGAFSEDLIHWEKIGRLVEGREKAGAIVQNYKHNGEYAMYFGEGQLKVAYSKDLKSWRVNKEPVLQTRDGHFDDYYVEGGPPPVVTDEGILIIYNSAKSAGEYGRKSDYISYAPSFAVFDKNDPEKLLFRADKPIMEPEEYWEKFGKVNYVIFATGLANFKNKWLLYYGGADKSIGVAELAIDLA
;
A
#
# COMPACT_ATOMS: atom_id res chain seq x y z
N MET A 1 4.42 -10.49 20.52
CA MET A 1 4.71 -10.58 19.07
C MET A 1 6.14 -10.16 18.71
N ASN A 2 6.90 -11.04 18.06
CA ASN A 2 8.18 -10.70 17.40
C ASN A 2 8.02 -10.86 15.88
N ILE A 3 8.51 -9.89 15.11
CA ILE A 3 8.52 -9.95 13.65
C ILE A 3 9.97 -10.06 13.17
N ARG A 4 10.26 -11.08 12.36
CA ARG A 4 11.51 -11.18 11.60
C ARG A 4 11.20 -10.97 10.13
N ILE A 5 12.09 -10.29 9.44
CA ILE A 5 11.97 -10.05 8.01
C ILE A 5 13.23 -10.49 7.29
N SER A 6 13.10 -10.97 6.06
CA SER A 6 14.22 -11.32 5.20
C SER A 6 13.91 -10.94 3.76
N LYS A 7 14.66 -9.98 3.22
CA LYS A 7 14.51 -9.56 1.81
C LYS A 7 14.93 -10.69 0.89
N TYR A 8 14.21 -10.84 -0.22
CA TYR A 8 14.57 -11.81 -1.24
C TYR A 8 15.87 -11.40 -1.95
N SER A 9 16.84 -12.31 -2.00
CA SER A 9 18.19 -12.04 -2.51
C SER A 9 18.25 -11.70 -4.01
N LYS A 10 17.20 -12.01 -4.77
CA LYS A 10 17.10 -11.67 -6.20
C LYS A 10 16.17 -10.49 -6.49
N ASN A 11 15.84 -9.69 -5.47
CA ASN A 11 15.15 -8.42 -5.70
C ASN A 11 15.98 -7.50 -6.65
N PRO A 12 15.32 -6.61 -7.41
CA PRO A 12 13.86 -6.44 -7.53
C PRO A 12 13.19 -7.55 -8.35
N ILE A 13 11.94 -7.90 -7.99
CA ILE A 13 11.13 -8.91 -8.68
C ILE A 13 10.32 -8.35 -9.85
N LEU A 14 10.12 -7.03 -9.90
CA LEU A 14 9.51 -6.36 -11.04
C LEU A 14 10.20 -5.02 -11.29
N ILE A 15 10.62 -4.80 -12.53
CA ILE A 15 11.22 -3.55 -13.02
C ILE A 15 10.47 -3.08 -14.27
N SER A 16 10.46 -1.77 -14.53
CA SER A 16 9.84 -1.17 -15.72
C SER A 16 10.37 -1.77 -17.02
N GLN A 17 9.51 -2.01 -18.00
CA GLN A 17 9.91 -2.44 -19.34
C GLN A 17 10.00 -1.25 -20.30
N ILE A 18 11.17 -1.06 -20.90
CA ILE A 18 11.37 0.00 -21.91
C ILE A 18 10.70 -0.44 -23.22
N GLY A 19 9.80 0.39 -23.75
CA GLY A 19 9.14 0.16 -25.03
C GLY A 19 8.33 1.38 -25.48
N GLU A 20 8.11 1.52 -26.79
CA GLU A 20 7.22 2.55 -27.31
C GLU A 20 5.79 2.34 -26.82
N LYS A 21 5.14 3.42 -26.36
CA LYS A 21 3.75 3.41 -25.83
C LYS A 21 3.50 2.48 -24.65
N ASN A 22 4.53 2.04 -23.94
CA ASN A 22 4.36 1.23 -22.74
C ASN A 22 3.97 2.11 -21.53
N PHE A 23 2.82 1.82 -20.92
CA PHE A 23 2.27 2.53 -19.75
C PHE A 23 3.15 2.43 -18.49
N GLU A 24 4.09 1.47 -18.48
CA GLU A 24 4.98 1.20 -17.35
C GLU A 24 6.47 1.49 -17.66
N LYS A 25 6.77 2.26 -18.71
CA LYS A 25 8.15 2.45 -19.18
C LYS A 25 9.08 3.20 -18.22
N SER A 26 8.54 3.92 -17.23
CA SER A 26 9.34 4.71 -16.28
C SER A 26 9.44 4.03 -14.92
N CYS A 27 8.32 3.60 -14.34
CA CYS A 27 8.28 3.06 -12.98
C CYS A 27 7.25 1.92 -12.86
N VAL A 28 7.55 0.91 -12.02
CA VAL A 28 6.58 -0.08 -11.51
C VAL A 28 6.79 -0.27 -10.01
N TYR A 29 5.79 0.00 -9.18
CA TYR A 29 5.98 0.06 -7.73
C TYR A 29 4.64 -0.03 -6.97
N ASN A 30 4.69 0.09 -5.64
CA ASN A 30 3.55 0.13 -4.70
C ASN A 30 2.41 -0.86 -5.02
N PRO A 31 2.70 -2.18 -5.10
CA PRO A 31 1.70 -3.16 -5.51
C PRO A 31 0.76 -3.57 -4.37
N ALA A 32 -0.51 -3.81 -4.68
CA ALA A 32 -1.34 -4.70 -3.88
C ALA A 32 -0.94 -6.16 -4.16
N ALA A 33 -1.22 -7.07 -3.22
CA ALA A 33 -0.98 -8.49 -3.40
C ALA A 33 -2.20 -9.32 -2.96
N VAL A 34 -2.61 -10.28 -3.79
CA VAL A 34 -3.75 -11.18 -3.54
C VAL A 34 -3.34 -12.61 -3.86
N VAL A 35 -3.79 -13.57 -3.05
CA VAL A 35 -3.63 -15.00 -3.34
C VAL A 35 -4.95 -15.56 -3.85
N LYS A 36 -4.93 -16.17 -5.03
CA LYS A 36 -6.10 -16.81 -5.65
C LYS A 36 -5.63 -18.05 -6.41
N ASP A 37 -6.34 -19.16 -6.26
CA ASP A 37 -6.09 -20.41 -7.02
C ASP A 37 -4.63 -20.90 -6.96
N GLY A 38 -3.99 -20.76 -5.79
CA GLY A 38 -2.60 -21.20 -5.59
C GLY A 38 -1.53 -20.32 -6.26
N LYS A 39 -1.90 -19.13 -6.73
CA LYS A 39 -1.01 -18.13 -7.33
C LYS A 39 -1.07 -16.80 -6.57
N VAL A 40 -0.01 -16.00 -6.69
CA VAL A 40 0.02 -14.61 -6.23
C VAL A 40 -0.25 -13.68 -7.40
N PHE A 41 -1.16 -12.73 -7.21
CA PHE A 41 -1.47 -11.66 -8.13
C PHE A 41 -0.98 -10.33 -7.55
N LEU A 42 -0.18 -9.59 -8.30
CA LEU A 42 0.20 -8.22 -7.98
C LEU A 42 -0.58 -7.25 -8.85
N LEU A 43 -1.26 -6.30 -8.20
CA LEU A 43 -1.83 -5.14 -8.87
C LEU A 43 -0.91 -3.97 -8.59
N TYR A 44 -0.10 -3.60 -9.57
CA TYR A 44 1.03 -2.68 -9.40
C TYR A 44 0.75 -1.32 -10.01
N ARG A 45 1.21 -0.27 -9.32
CA ARG A 45 1.24 1.07 -9.89
C ARG A 45 2.32 1.14 -10.96
N ALA A 46 1.97 1.70 -12.11
CA ALA A 46 2.87 1.91 -13.22
C ALA A 46 2.77 3.34 -13.74
N GLU A 47 3.90 3.86 -14.24
CA GLU A 47 3.98 5.19 -14.83
C GLU A 47 4.76 5.18 -16.14
N GLU A 48 4.27 5.94 -17.11
CA GLU A 48 4.91 6.08 -18.42
C GLU A 48 5.94 7.20 -18.43
N ALA A 49 5.86 8.20 -17.55
CA ALA A 49 6.81 9.31 -17.50
C ALA A 49 7.25 9.61 -16.07
N TYR A 50 8.09 10.64 -15.89
CA TYR A 50 8.52 11.11 -14.58
C TYR A 50 7.92 12.49 -14.27
N TYR A 51 7.88 12.84 -12.98
CA TYR A 51 7.55 14.17 -12.46
C TYR A 51 6.21 14.76 -12.93
N ASN A 52 6.22 15.75 -13.82
CA ASN A 52 5.01 16.52 -14.14
C ASN A 52 4.15 15.87 -15.23
N ASP A 53 4.67 14.87 -15.93
CA ASP A 53 4.04 14.32 -17.13
C ASP A 53 3.49 12.89 -16.94
N TYR A 54 3.68 12.28 -15.76
CA TYR A 54 3.25 10.90 -15.52
C TYR A 54 1.74 10.79 -15.30
N ILE A 55 1.17 9.66 -15.73
CA ILE A 55 -0.17 9.21 -15.36
C ILE A 55 -0.03 7.83 -14.72
N SER A 56 -0.50 7.69 -13.48
CA SER A 56 -0.44 6.38 -12.82
C SER A 56 -1.58 5.47 -13.29
N ARG A 57 -1.26 4.23 -13.65
CA ARG A 57 -2.24 3.19 -13.98
C ARG A 57 -1.94 1.92 -13.20
N ILE A 58 -2.92 1.03 -13.11
CA ILE A 58 -2.77 -0.24 -12.39
C ILE A 58 -2.54 -1.36 -13.42
N GLY A 59 -1.37 -1.98 -13.36
CA GLY A 59 -1.06 -3.21 -14.08
C GLY A 59 -1.31 -4.44 -13.21
N LEU A 60 -1.44 -5.59 -13.85
CA LEU A 60 -1.59 -6.90 -13.22
C LEU A 60 -0.41 -7.81 -13.60
N ALA A 61 0.15 -8.52 -12.62
CA ALA A 61 1.10 -9.60 -12.85
C ALA A 61 0.79 -10.80 -11.95
N THR A 62 1.11 -12.00 -12.40
CA THR A 62 0.80 -13.25 -11.71
C THR A 62 2.06 -14.08 -11.48
N SER A 63 2.14 -14.80 -10.37
CA SER A 63 3.24 -15.68 -10.02
C SER A 63 2.76 -16.99 -9.41
N GLU A 64 3.37 -18.10 -9.81
CA GLU A 64 3.11 -19.44 -9.23
C GLU A 64 4.00 -19.76 -8.02
N ASP A 65 5.07 -18.98 -7.82
CA ASP A 65 6.05 -19.17 -6.75
C ASP A 65 6.12 -17.99 -5.76
N GLY A 66 5.50 -16.85 -6.08
CA GLY A 66 5.49 -15.63 -5.29
C GLY A 66 6.68 -14.70 -5.53
N PHE A 67 7.60 -15.05 -6.44
CA PHE A 67 8.86 -14.35 -6.68
C PHE A 67 9.08 -13.99 -8.15
N ASN A 68 8.71 -14.87 -9.09
CA ASN A 68 8.82 -14.64 -10.52
C ASN A 68 7.44 -14.30 -11.10
N PHE A 69 7.31 -13.13 -11.73
CA PHE A 69 6.02 -12.59 -12.15
C PHE A 69 5.92 -12.44 -13.67
N GLU A 70 4.80 -12.92 -14.20
CA GLU A 70 4.37 -12.74 -15.59
C GLU A 70 3.31 -11.63 -15.64
N ARG A 71 3.51 -10.63 -16.50
CA ARG A 71 2.55 -9.55 -16.69
C ARG A 71 1.35 -10.05 -17.46
N TYR A 72 0.17 -9.54 -17.11
CA TYR A 72 -1.03 -9.75 -17.92
C TYR A 72 -0.90 -9.01 -19.26
N GLU A 73 -1.12 -9.70 -20.37
CA GLU A 73 -1.00 -9.14 -21.72
C GLU A 73 -2.00 -8.01 -21.99
N GLY A 74 -3.16 -8.03 -21.32
CA GLY A 74 -4.20 -7.01 -21.45
C GLY A 74 -4.02 -5.79 -20.54
N ASN A 75 -2.82 -5.61 -19.96
CA ASN A 75 -2.54 -4.44 -19.12
C ASN A 75 -2.65 -3.11 -19.88
N PRO A 76 -2.98 -2.00 -19.18
CA PRO A 76 -3.34 -1.91 -17.75
C PRO A 76 -4.76 -2.42 -17.46
N VAL A 77 -4.98 -2.94 -16.24
CA VAL A 77 -6.31 -3.39 -15.77
C VAL A 77 -7.18 -2.25 -15.22
N MET A 78 -6.57 -1.11 -14.84
CA MET A 78 -7.29 0.12 -14.53
C MET A 78 -6.54 1.34 -15.07
N SER A 79 -7.29 2.23 -15.73
CA SER A 79 -6.82 3.51 -16.26
C SER A 79 -7.68 4.65 -15.73
N GLU A 80 -7.19 5.87 -15.85
CA GLU A 80 -7.83 7.11 -15.42
C GLU A 80 -9.18 7.37 -16.08
N GLU A 81 -10.15 7.84 -15.30
CA GLU A 81 -11.45 8.30 -15.80
C GLU A 81 -11.91 9.56 -15.04
N GLY A 82 -12.38 10.55 -15.80
CA GLY A 82 -12.90 11.80 -15.22
C GLY A 82 -11.81 12.71 -14.64
N THR A 83 -12.24 13.75 -13.92
CA THR A 83 -11.35 14.82 -13.45
C THR A 83 -10.63 14.50 -12.15
N GLU A 84 -11.21 13.65 -11.30
CA GLU A 84 -10.60 13.26 -10.02
C GLU A 84 -9.40 12.33 -10.20
N GLU A 85 -9.30 11.67 -11.37
CA GLU A 85 -8.20 10.80 -11.77
C GLU A 85 -7.36 11.41 -12.89
N ALA A 86 -7.41 12.72 -13.10
CA ALA A 86 -6.70 13.38 -14.22
C ALA A 86 -5.17 13.12 -14.27
N ARG A 87 -4.58 12.65 -13.16
CA ARG A 87 -3.18 12.21 -13.03
C ARG A 87 -3.03 10.73 -12.64
N GLY A 88 -4.11 9.97 -12.70
CA GLY A 88 -4.12 8.52 -12.58
C GLY A 88 -4.62 7.98 -11.25
N LEU A 89 -4.41 6.66 -11.10
CA LEU A 89 -4.76 5.84 -9.95
C LEU A 89 -3.47 5.36 -9.30
N GLU A 90 -3.31 5.61 -8.01
CA GLU A 90 -2.07 5.34 -7.28
C GLU A 90 -2.29 4.37 -6.10
N ASP A 91 -1.24 3.60 -5.80
CA ASP A 91 -1.06 2.82 -4.58
C ASP A 91 -2.27 1.91 -4.23
N PRO A 92 -2.60 0.90 -5.05
CA PRO A 92 -3.72 0.02 -4.79
C PRO A 92 -3.50 -0.83 -3.52
N ARG A 93 -4.59 -1.13 -2.82
CA ARG A 93 -4.68 -2.18 -1.78
C ARG A 93 -5.92 -3.00 -2.04
N VAL A 94 -5.83 -4.33 -1.97
CA VAL A 94 -6.93 -5.22 -2.38
C VAL A 94 -7.21 -6.25 -1.30
N ILE A 95 -8.48 -6.45 -0.99
CA ILE A 95 -8.96 -7.58 -0.19
C ILE A 95 -9.85 -8.48 -1.03
N GLN A 96 -9.88 -9.77 -0.68
CA GLN A 96 -10.92 -10.69 -1.14
C GLN A 96 -12.08 -10.69 -0.14
N LEU A 97 -13.30 -10.63 -0.65
CA LEU A 97 -14.54 -10.68 0.10
C LEU A 97 -15.02 -12.13 0.27
N GLN A 98 -15.93 -12.35 1.22
CA GLN A 98 -16.46 -13.68 1.54
C GLN A 98 -17.23 -14.33 0.38
N ASP A 99 -17.82 -13.52 -0.51
CA ASP A 99 -18.52 -13.99 -1.71
C ASP A 99 -17.57 -14.25 -2.90
N GLY A 100 -16.26 -14.15 -2.68
CA GLY A 100 -15.22 -14.39 -3.67
C GLY A 100 -14.83 -13.17 -4.51
N LYS A 101 -15.60 -12.07 -4.44
CA LYS A 101 -15.28 -10.81 -5.12
C LYS A 101 -14.06 -10.13 -4.49
N PHE A 102 -13.51 -9.17 -5.20
CA PHE A 102 -12.39 -8.35 -4.75
C PHE A 102 -12.85 -6.91 -4.57
N PHE A 103 -12.27 -6.24 -3.58
CA PHE A 103 -12.44 -4.82 -3.37
C PHE A 103 -11.07 -4.15 -3.30
N MET A 104 -10.86 -3.16 -4.15
CA MET A 104 -9.67 -2.34 -4.18
C MET A 104 -9.97 -0.97 -3.57
N THR A 105 -9.05 -0.48 -2.74
CA THR A 105 -8.91 0.95 -2.46
C THR A 105 -7.70 1.49 -3.22
N TYR A 106 -7.79 2.71 -3.70
CA TYR A 106 -6.71 3.40 -4.40
C TYR A 106 -6.82 4.91 -4.23
N THR A 107 -5.74 5.62 -4.55
CA THR A 107 -5.74 7.09 -4.58
C THR A 107 -6.11 7.55 -5.98
N ALA A 108 -7.22 8.26 -6.14
CA ALA A 108 -7.51 9.02 -7.34
C ALA A 108 -6.75 10.36 -7.25
N PHE A 109 -5.84 10.60 -8.20
CA PHE A 109 -5.03 11.81 -8.21
C PHE A 109 -5.47 12.75 -9.34
N ALA A 110 -5.90 13.96 -8.98
CA ALA A 110 -6.38 14.96 -9.94
C ALA A 110 -5.27 15.95 -10.39
N GLY A 111 -4.08 15.85 -9.79
CA GLY A 111 -3.00 16.81 -10.05
C GLY A 111 -3.16 18.10 -9.25
N PHE A 112 -2.93 19.22 -9.94
CA PHE A 112 -2.89 20.58 -9.38
C PHE A 112 -3.81 21.54 -10.16
N PRO A 113 -5.11 21.24 -10.32
CA PRO A 113 -6.01 22.00 -11.22
C PRO A 113 -6.17 23.48 -10.82
N ASP A 114 -5.99 23.80 -9.54
CA ASP A 114 -6.07 25.14 -8.96
C ASP A 114 -4.75 25.56 -8.26
N GLY A 115 -3.65 24.88 -8.59
CA GLY A 115 -2.35 25.06 -7.93
C GLY A 115 -2.19 24.29 -6.61
N GLU A 116 -3.24 23.64 -6.11
CA GLU A 116 -3.17 22.77 -4.93
C GLU A 116 -3.17 21.30 -5.29
N ARG A 117 -2.43 20.47 -4.55
CA ARG A 117 -2.43 19.01 -4.74
C ARG A 117 -3.81 18.45 -4.37
N LYS A 118 -4.54 17.89 -5.33
CA LYS A 118 -5.87 17.28 -5.11
C LYS A 118 -5.82 15.77 -5.31
N PHE A 119 -6.23 15.02 -4.29
CA PHE A 119 -6.41 13.57 -4.34
C PHE A 119 -7.51 13.12 -3.39
N SER A 120 -8.05 11.93 -3.61
CA SER A 120 -9.01 11.28 -2.73
C SER A 120 -8.91 9.77 -2.74
N LEU A 121 -9.39 9.15 -1.65
CA LEU A 121 -9.45 7.70 -1.49
C LEU A 121 -10.70 7.17 -2.19
N HIS A 122 -10.50 6.36 -3.22
CA HIS A 122 -11.54 5.76 -4.05
C HIS A 122 -11.59 4.24 -3.87
N GLY A 123 -12.69 3.64 -4.32
CA GLY A 123 -12.90 2.19 -4.32
C GLY A 123 -13.28 1.62 -5.69
N ALA A 124 -13.04 0.32 -5.87
CA ALA A 124 -13.51 -0.45 -7.02
C ALA A 124 -13.77 -1.92 -6.66
N PHE A 125 -14.75 -2.54 -7.32
CA PHE A 125 -15.04 -3.98 -7.21
C PHE A 125 -14.55 -4.75 -8.43
N SER A 126 -14.18 -6.01 -8.24
CA SER A 126 -13.88 -6.93 -9.35
C SER A 126 -14.27 -8.36 -8.98
N GLU A 127 -14.60 -9.17 -9.99
CA GLU A 127 -14.83 -10.61 -9.82
C GLU A 127 -13.60 -11.44 -10.22
N ASP A 128 -12.69 -10.88 -11.01
CA ASP A 128 -11.62 -11.62 -11.68
C ASP A 128 -10.22 -10.95 -11.61
N LEU A 129 -10.10 -9.82 -10.92
CA LEU A 129 -8.91 -8.95 -10.83
C LEU A 129 -8.52 -8.23 -12.12
N ILE A 130 -9.26 -8.44 -13.21
CA ILE A 130 -8.99 -7.88 -14.55
C ILE A 130 -9.97 -6.75 -14.84
N HIS A 131 -11.27 -6.99 -14.63
CA HIS A 131 -12.33 -6.02 -14.90
C HIS A 131 -12.78 -5.38 -13.59
N TRP A 132 -12.71 -4.04 -13.53
CA TRP A 132 -12.96 -3.28 -12.32
C TRP A 132 -14.13 -2.30 -12.48
N GLU A 133 -15.11 -2.37 -11.58
CA GLU A 133 -16.20 -1.41 -11.44
C GLU A 133 -15.80 -0.35 -10.40
N LYS A 134 -15.47 0.86 -10.84
CA LYS A 134 -15.15 1.97 -9.94
C LYS A 134 -16.42 2.53 -9.30
N ILE A 135 -16.36 2.77 -7.99
CA ILE A 135 -17.48 3.33 -7.22
C ILE A 135 -17.21 4.76 -6.72
N GLY A 136 -16.04 5.32 -7.06
CA GLY A 136 -15.65 6.67 -6.70
C GLY A 136 -15.18 6.79 -5.25
N ARG A 137 -15.33 8.00 -4.69
CA ARG A 137 -14.82 8.39 -3.37
C ARG A 137 -15.47 7.61 -2.22
N LEU A 138 -14.63 7.15 -1.29
CA LEU A 138 -15.05 6.36 -0.12
C LEU A 138 -15.24 7.20 1.15
N VAL A 139 -14.44 8.27 1.32
CA VAL A 139 -14.45 9.15 2.48
C VAL A 139 -14.31 10.60 2.04
N GLU A 140 -14.85 11.53 2.83
CA GLU A 140 -14.69 12.97 2.56
C GLU A 140 -13.26 13.45 2.85
N GLY A 141 -12.85 14.51 2.15
CA GLY A 141 -11.55 15.15 2.36
C GLY A 141 -10.42 14.59 1.48
N ARG A 142 -9.21 15.09 1.76
CA ARG A 142 -7.98 14.77 1.02
C ARG A 142 -7.28 13.56 1.66
N GLU A 143 -7.89 12.39 1.50
CA GLU A 143 -7.46 11.15 2.16
C GLU A 143 -6.91 10.13 1.16
N LYS A 144 -6.04 9.23 1.61
CA LYS A 144 -5.45 8.15 0.79
C LYS A 144 -5.07 6.94 1.66
N ALA A 145 -4.44 5.94 1.04
CA ALA A 145 -3.83 4.79 1.72
C ALA A 145 -4.80 3.97 2.60
N GLY A 146 -6.03 3.75 2.14
CA GLY A 146 -7.02 2.97 2.88
C GLY A 146 -6.73 1.48 2.86
N ALA A 147 -6.53 0.88 4.02
CA ALA A 147 -6.20 -0.53 4.20
C ALA A 147 -7.30 -1.21 5.03
N ILE A 148 -8.14 -2.00 4.36
CA ILE A 148 -9.26 -2.72 5.00
C ILE A 148 -8.73 -3.99 5.65
N VAL A 149 -9.16 -4.28 6.88
CA VAL A 149 -8.72 -5.48 7.61
C VAL A 149 -9.25 -6.73 6.91
N GLN A 150 -8.35 -7.65 6.57
CA GLN A 150 -8.68 -8.89 5.86
C GLN A 150 -9.50 -9.83 6.75
N ASN A 151 -10.56 -10.42 6.17
CA ASN A 151 -11.40 -11.43 6.82
C ASN A 151 -11.93 -11.03 8.20
N TYR A 152 -12.17 -9.74 8.42
CA TYR A 152 -12.56 -9.18 9.71
C TYR A 152 -13.77 -8.26 9.60
N LYS A 153 -14.64 -8.34 10.61
CA LYS A 153 -15.70 -7.36 10.83
C LYS A 153 -15.78 -7.00 12.30
N HIS A 154 -15.83 -5.71 12.59
CA HIS A 154 -16.13 -5.18 13.92
C HIS A 154 -17.63 -4.90 14.00
N ASN A 155 -18.37 -5.59 14.88
CA ASN A 155 -19.82 -5.41 15.04
C ASN A 155 -20.61 -5.50 13.71
N GLY A 156 -20.17 -6.39 12.81
CA GLY A 156 -20.80 -6.60 11.49
C GLY A 156 -20.38 -5.60 10.40
N GLU A 157 -19.47 -4.66 10.71
CA GLU A 157 -18.94 -3.67 9.77
C GLU A 157 -17.49 -4.02 9.37
N TYR A 158 -17.14 -3.79 8.10
CA TYR A 158 -15.74 -3.71 7.67
C TYR A 158 -15.04 -2.58 8.41
N ALA A 159 -13.77 -2.78 8.76
CA ALA A 159 -12.92 -1.76 9.36
C ALA A 159 -11.77 -1.41 8.40
N MET A 160 -11.51 -0.12 8.21
CA MET A 160 -10.44 0.40 7.36
C MET A 160 -9.56 1.35 8.16
N TYR A 161 -8.26 1.12 8.13
CA TYR A 161 -7.26 2.09 8.60
C TYR A 161 -6.75 2.89 7.40
N PHE A 162 -6.71 4.20 7.48
CA PHE A 162 -6.38 5.04 6.33
C PHE A 162 -5.74 6.37 6.76
N GLY A 163 -5.06 7.02 5.81
CA GLY A 163 -4.47 8.34 5.99
C GLY A 163 -2.99 8.43 5.58
N GLU A 164 -2.55 9.66 5.32
CA GLU A 164 -1.16 10.08 5.15
C GLU A 164 -0.83 11.03 6.30
N GLY A 165 0.25 10.76 7.03
CA GLY A 165 0.67 11.52 8.20
C GLY A 165 0.18 10.94 9.53
N GLN A 166 -1.06 10.53 9.59
CA GLN A 166 -1.65 9.81 10.72
C GLN A 166 -2.69 8.81 10.23
N LEU A 167 -2.89 7.73 10.97
CA LEU A 167 -3.95 6.77 10.67
C LEU A 167 -5.21 7.11 11.45
N LYS A 168 -6.33 7.10 10.74
CA LYS A 168 -7.69 7.08 11.28
C LYS A 168 -8.30 5.70 11.01
N VAL A 169 -9.43 5.43 11.65
CA VAL A 169 -10.26 4.26 11.35
C VAL A 169 -11.61 4.69 10.78
N ALA A 170 -12.14 3.90 9.86
CA ALA A 170 -13.52 4.04 9.37
C ALA A 170 -14.22 2.68 9.32
N TYR A 171 -15.54 2.70 9.42
CA TYR A 171 -16.38 1.51 9.41
C TYR A 171 -17.43 1.55 8.31
N SER A 172 -17.71 0.42 7.68
CA SER A 172 -18.70 0.32 6.61
C SER A 172 -19.43 -1.02 6.62
N LYS A 173 -20.72 -1.03 6.26
CA LYS A 173 -21.50 -2.27 6.05
C LYS A 173 -21.40 -2.79 4.63
N ASP A 174 -21.15 -1.91 3.66
CA ASP A 174 -21.33 -2.14 2.23
C ASP A 174 -20.10 -1.83 1.37
N LEU A 175 -19.00 -1.38 2.00
CA LEU A 175 -17.75 -0.91 1.38
C LEU A 175 -17.88 0.38 0.54
N LYS A 176 -19.08 0.96 0.47
CA LYS A 176 -19.38 2.18 -0.30
C LYS A 176 -19.46 3.39 0.62
N SER A 177 -20.21 3.26 1.72
CA SER A 177 -20.43 4.33 2.68
C SER A 177 -19.62 4.08 3.95
N TRP A 178 -18.73 4.99 4.30
CA TRP A 178 -17.80 4.85 5.41
C TRP A 178 -18.06 5.87 6.52
N ARG A 179 -18.30 5.39 7.73
CA ARG A 179 -18.35 6.20 8.95
C ARG A 179 -16.93 6.36 9.49
N VAL A 180 -16.35 7.54 9.27
CA VAL A 180 -15.00 7.89 9.73
C VAL A 180 -15.02 8.24 11.22
N ASN A 181 -14.09 7.67 11.98
CA ASN A 181 -13.72 8.22 13.28
C ASN A 181 -12.78 9.42 13.08
N LYS A 182 -13.12 10.54 13.72
CA LYS A 182 -12.38 11.79 13.59
C LYS A 182 -11.02 11.72 14.25
N GLU A 183 -10.91 11.03 15.39
CA GLU A 183 -9.67 10.97 16.14
C GLU A 183 -8.71 9.97 15.49
N PRO A 184 -7.44 10.37 15.28
CA PRO A 184 -6.42 9.47 14.76
C PRO A 184 -6.08 8.38 15.78
N VAL A 185 -5.98 7.15 15.30
CA VAL A 185 -5.63 5.96 16.09
C VAL A 185 -4.11 5.70 16.11
N LEU A 186 -3.37 6.30 15.17
CA LEU A 186 -1.90 6.26 15.14
C LEU A 186 -1.34 7.58 14.60
N GLN A 187 -0.60 8.31 15.43
CA GLN A 187 -0.03 9.63 15.08
C GLN A 187 1.50 9.56 14.95
N THR A 188 2.13 10.61 14.41
CA THR A 188 3.59 10.74 14.41
C THR A 188 4.16 10.82 15.83
N ARG A 189 5.45 10.52 15.98
CA ARG A 189 6.16 10.61 17.26
C ARG A 189 7.43 11.44 17.07
N ASP A 190 7.51 12.59 17.75
CA ASP A 190 8.68 13.45 17.70
C ASP A 190 9.95 12.69 18.10
N GLY A 191 10.99 12.76 17.27
CA GLY A 191 12.29 12.11 17.53
C GLY A 191 12.34 10.61 17.22
N HIS A 192 11.25 10.01 16.72
CA HIS A 192 11.23 8.62 16.27
C HIS A 192 11.43 8.52 14.74
N PHE A 193 11.39 7.29 14.23
CA PHE A 193 11.50 6.99 12.80
C PHE A 193 10.23 7.34 12.00
N ASP A 194 9.14 7.63 12.69
CA ASP A 194 7.82 8.00 12.17
C ASP A 194 7.43 9.42 12.62
N ASP A 195 8.40 10.33 12.62
CA ASP A 195 8.23 11.73 13.04
C ASP A 195 7.60 12.62 11.97
N TYR A 196 7.72 12.24 10.69
CA TYR A 196 7.21 13.01 9.58
C TYR A 196 5.81 12.53 9.17
N TYR A 197 5.67 11.24 8.84
CA TYR A 197 4.37 10.64 8.53
C TYR A 197 4.21 9.21 9.06
N VAL A 198 2.96 8.87 9.34
CA VAL A 198 2.43 7.51 9.48
C VAL A 198 1.41 7.29 8.38
N GLU A 199 1.69 6.41 7.43
CA GLU A 199 0.83 6.16 6.26
C GLU A 199 0.42 4.70 6.17
N GLY A 200 -0.83 4.43 5.76
CA GLY A 200 -1.36 3.06 5.67
C GLY A 200 -0.50 2.17 4.76
N GLY A 201 -0.25 0.93 5.16
CA GLY A 201 0.47 -0.05 4.34
C GLY A 201 -0.47 -1.07 3.68
N PRO A 202 -0.13 -2.38 3.64
CA PRO A 202 -1.01 -3.40 3.10
C PRO A 202 -2.27 -3.61 3.96
N PRO A 203 -3.30 -4.30 3.43
CA PRO A 203 -4.47 -4.74 4.20
C PRO A 203 -4.07 -5.46 5.51
N PRO A 204 -4.48 -4.94 6.69
CA PRO A 204 -4.14 -5.54 7.99
C PRO A 204 -4.67 -6.96 8.12
N VAL A 205 -4.03 -7.74 9.00
CA VAL A 205 -4.40 -9.13 9.26
C VAL A 205 -4.70 -9.34 10.73
N VAL A 206 -5.72 -10.17 11.01
CA VAL A 206 -6.03 -10.55 12.40
C VAL A 206 -5.10 -11.67 12.82
N THR A 207 -4.52 -11.52 13.99
CA THR A 207 -3.66 -12.50 14.67
C THR A 207 -4.23 -12.80 16.06
N ASP A 208 -3.63 -13.75 16.78
CA ASP A 208 -4.04 -14.02 18.16
C ASP A 208 -3.87 -12.80 19.07
N GLU A 209 -2.80 -12.02 18.83
CA GLU A 209 -2.40 -10.83 19.58
C GLU A 209 -3.25 -9.58 19.26
N GLY A 210 -4.01 -9.60 18.16
CA GLY A 210 -4.81 -8.46 17.70
C GLY A 210 -4.75 -8.24 16.19
N ILE A 211 -5.18 -7.07 15.74
CA ILE A 211 -5.10 -6.63 14.35
C ILE A 211 -3.68 -6.11 14.09
N LEU A 212 -2.88 -6.86 13.33
CA LEU A 212 -1.55 -6.46 12.90
C LEU A 212 -1.65 -5.52 11.69
N ILE A 213 -1.17 -4.30 11.86
CA ILE A 213 -1.05 -3.30 10.80
C ILE A 213 0.42 -3.12 10.47
N ILE A 214 0.78 -3.31 9.20
CA ILE A 214 2.03 -2.79 8.66
C ILE A 214 1.72 -1.40 8.09
N TYR A 215 2.46 -0.38 8.54
CA TYR A 215 2.32 0.99 8.08
C TYR A 215 3.66 1.49 7.56
N ASN A 216 3.64 2.48 6.67
CA ASN A 216 4.82 3.14 6.16
C ASN A 216 5.13 4.35 7.02
N SER A 217 6.27 4.32 7.69
CA SER A 217 6.79 5.46 8.44
C SER A 217 7.64 6.34 7.55
N ALA A 218 7.52 7.65 7.72
CA ALA A 218 8.39 8.62 7.10
C ALA A 218 9.16 9.37 8.18
N LYS A 219 10.46 9.50 7.98
CA LYS A 219 11.35 10.28 8.83
C LYS A 219 11.83 11.51 8.09
N SER A 220 11.85 12.67 8.74
CA SER A 220 12.66 13.80 8.27
C SER A 220 14.11 13.41 8.46
N ALA A 221 14.75 12.88 7.40
CA ALA A 221 16.11 12.40 7.51
C ALA A 221 16.98 13.60 7.87
N GLY A 222 17.79 13.44 8.90
CA GLY A 222 18.74 14.44 9.32
C GLY A 222 19.96 13.73 9.84
N GLU A 223 21.06 13.80 9.10
CA GLU A 223 22.34 13.33 9.61
C GLU A 223 22.79 14.28 10.73
N TYR A 224 23.25 13.73 11.86
CA TYR A 224 23.91 14.48 12.94
C TYR A 224 23.14 15.72 13.44
N GLY A 225 21.84 15.60 13.68
CA GLY A 225 21.04 16.68 14.28
C GLY A 225 20.80 17.88 13.36
N ARG A 226 21.02 17.77 12.04
CA ARG A 226 20.56 18.73 11.03
C ARG A 226 19.36 18.18 10.29
N LYS A 227 18.26 18.94 10.17
CA LYS A 227 17.19 18.60 9.21
C LYS A 227 17.82 18.49 7.81
N SER A 228 17.75 17.32 7.17
CA SER A 228 18.06 17.20 5.75
C SER A 228 16.80 17.50 4.93
N ASP A 229 17.02 17.84 3.67
CA ASP A 229 15.95 18.19 2.73
C ASP A 229 15.22 16.98 2.15
N TYR A 230 15.57 15.74 2.55
CA TYR A 230 14.90 14.52 2.07
C TYR A 230 14.20 13.74 3.18
N ILE A 231 13.11 13.08 2.80
CA ILE A 231 12.26 12.26 3.66
C ILE A 231 12.54 10.80 3.33
N SER A 232 12.88 9.98 4.32
CA SER A 232 13.08 8.54 4.12
C SER A 232 11.84 7.77 4.55
N TYR A 233 11.45 6.76 3.78
CA TYR A 233 10.31 5.89 4.10
C TYR A 233 10.75 4.45 4.39
N ALA A 234 10.17 3.88 5.44
CA ALA A 234 10.44 2.53 5.89
C ALA A 234 9.17 1.89 6.50
N PRO A 235 8.83 0.63 6.19
CA PRO A 235 7.71 -0.05 6.83
C PRO A 235 7.99 -0.36 8.29
N SER A 236 6.97 -0.19 9.13
CA SER A 236 6.94 -0.61 10.53
C SER A 236 5.58 -1.24 10.86
N PHE A 237 5.33 -1.59 12.12
CA PHE A 237 4.07 -2.21 12.53
C PHE A 237 3.53 -1.75 13.87
N ALA A 238 2.22 -1.94 14.00
CA ALA A 238 1.44 -1.74 15.21
C ALA A 238 0.41 -2.87 15.35
N VAL A 239 -0.04 -3.13 16.57
CA VAL A 239 -1.09 -4.10 16.88
C VAL A 239 -2.21 -3.36 17.61
N PHE A 240 -3.42 -3.49 17.08
CA PHE A 240 -4.66 -2.96 17.66
C PHE A 240 -5.51 -4.09 18.26
N ASP A 241 -6.36 -3.77 19.23
CA ASP A 241 -7.27 -4.74 19.83
C ASP A 241 -8.31 -5.20 18.78
N LYS A 242 -8.47 -6.52 18.61
CA LYS A 242 -9.44 -7.07 17.66
C LYS A 242 -10.89 -6.90 18.13
N ASN A 243 -11.12 -6.60 19.40
CA ASN A 243 -12.44 -6.29 19.95
C ASN A 243 -12.71 -4.78 20.01
N ASP A 244 -11.66 -3.96 19.87
CA ASP A 244 -11.72 -2.50 19.84
C ASP A 244 -10.65 -1.96 18.87
N PRO A 245 -10.96 -1.87 17.56
CA PRO A 245 -9.99 -1.49 16.51
C PRO A 245 -9.36 -0.11 16.68
N GLU A 246 -9.85 0.71 17.61
CA GLU A 246 -9.28 2.03 17.89
C GLU A 246 -8.18 1.98 18.96
N LYS A 247 -8.14 0.89 19.73
CA LYS A 247 -7.24 0.72 20.86
C LYS A 247 -5.90 0.12 20.42
N LEU A 248 -4.88 0.97 20.40
CA LEU A 248 -3.50 0.55 20.20
C LEU A 248 -3.01 -0.30 21.38
N LEU A 249 -2.55 -1.52 21.10
CA LEU A 249 -1.94 -2.42 22.09
C LEU A 249 -0.41 -2.36 22.04
N PHE A 250 0.15 -2.25 20.84
CA PHE A 250 1.59 -2.26 20.63
C PHE A 250 1.96 -1.44 19.40
N ARG A 251 3.13 -0.80 19.43
CA ARG A 251 3.75 -0.15 18.28
C ARG A 251 5.25 -0.42 18.34
N ALA A 252 5.84 -0.75 17.20
CA ALA A 252 7.27 -0.97 17.13
C ALA A 252 8.08 0.31 17.37
N ASP A 253 9.25 0.16 17.98
CA ASP A 253 10.20 1.25 18.26
C ASP A 253 11.24 1.45 17.17
N LYS A 254 11.22 0.61 16.12
CA LYS A 254 12.04 0.74 14.91
C LYS A 254 11.27 0.26 13.67
N PRO A 255 11.69 0.64 12.44
CA PRO A 255 11.20 0.03 11.22
C PRO A 255 11.48 -1.49 11.18
N ILE A 256 10.64 -2.23 10.46
CA ILE A 256 10.86 -3.66 10.22
C ILE A 256 11.98 -3.85 9.19
N MET A 257 12.04 -3.00 8.18
CA MET A 257 13.12 -2.96 7.18
C MET A 257 13.37 -1.52 6.72
N GLU A 258 14.58 -1.26 6.22
CA GLU A 258 15.03 0.05 5.71
C GLU A 258 15.62 -0.11 4.29
N PRO A 259 15.77 0.98 3.50
CA PRO A 259 16.46 0.91 2.21
C PRO A 259 17.95 0.54 2.40
N GLU A 260 18.39 -0.56 1.77
CA GLU A 260 19.76 -1.07 1.89
C GLU A 260 20.43 -1.16 0.52
N GLU A 261 19.72 -1.71 -0.46
CA GLU A 261 20.23 -1.94 -1.81
C GLU A 261 20.19 -0.66 -2.66
N TYR A 262 21.04 -0.59 -3.68
CA TYR A 262 21.13 0.59 -4.55
C TYR A 262 19.77 0.97 -5.19
N TRP A 263 19.00 -0.03 -5.62
CA TRP A 263 17.69 0.16 -6.25
C TRP A 263 16.59 0.57 -5.25
N GLU A 264 16.78 0.32 -3.95
CA GLU A 264 15.89 0.79 -2.87
C GLU A 264 16.23 2.23 -2.46
N LYS A 265 17.50 2.62 -2.60
CA LYS A 265 18.00 3.95 -2.20
C LYS A 265 17.83 5.00 -3.29
N PHE A 266 17.94 4.62 -4.56
CA PHE A 266 18.03 5.59 -5.66
C PHE A 266 17.07 5.28 -6.80
N GLY A 267 16.20 6.25 -7.10
CA GLY A 267 15.15 6.09 -8.09
C GLY A 267 14.40 7.39 -8.35
N LYS A 268 13.08 7.31 -8.56
CA LYS A 268 12.23 8.49 -8.72
C LYS A 268 12.16 9.29 -7.42
N VAL A 269 12.10 8.59 -6.28
CA VAL A 269 12.19 9.18 -4.94
C VAL A 269 13.23 8.41 -4.15
N ASN A 270 14.25 9.10 -3.64
CA ASN A 270 15.38 8.44 -2.97
C ASN A 270 15.02 8.00 -1.55
N TYR A 271 15.64 6.91 -1.09
CA TYR A 271 15.52 6.38 0.28
C TYR A 271 14.08 6.02 0.69
N VAL A 272 13.30 5.50 -0.25
CA VAL A 272 11.92 5.04 -0.03
C VAL A 272 11.85 3.54 -0.24
N ILE A 273 11.42 2.82 0.80
CA ILE A 273 10.75 1.53 0.62
C ILE A 273 9.33 1.64 1.19
N PHE A 274 8.35 1.19 0.41
CA PHE A 274 6.94 1.45 0.70
C PHE A 274 6.10 0.18 0.52
N ALA A 275 5.63 -0.39 1.63
CA ALA A 275 4.90 -1.64 1.66
C ALA A 275 3.40 -1.42 1.41
N THR A 276 2.83 -2.18 0.47
CA THR A 276 1.42 -2.06 0.05
C THR A 276 0.75 -3.41 -0.20
N GLY A 277 1.52 -4.49 -0.35
CA GLY A 277 1.00 -5.84 -0.56
C GLY A 277 1.47 -6.81 0.51
N LEU A 278 0.56 -7.57 1.11
CA LEU A 278 0.87 -8.64 2.06
C LEU A 278 0.05 -9.88 1.70
N ALA A 279 0.73 -10.97 1.37
CA ALA A 279 0.10 -12.22 0.94
C ALA A 279 0.53 -13.38 1.84
N ASN A 280 -0.42 -14.17 2.35
CA ASN A 280 -0.10 -15.47 2.93
C ASN A 280 -0.09 -16.52 1.82
N PHE A 281 1.11 -16.87 1.36
CA PHE A 281 1.32 -17.77 0.23
C PHE A 281 2.14 -18.97 0.66
N LYS A 282 1.59 -20.18 0.51
CA LYS A 282 2.26 -21.45 0.87
C LYS A 282 2.83 -21.42 2.30
N ASN A 283 2.02 -20.94 3.26
CA ASN A 283 2.34 -20.78 4.69
C ASN A 283 3.46 -19.77 4.99
N LYS A 284 3.70 -18.83 4.08
CA LYS A 284 4.67 -17.74 4.27
C LYS A 284 3.97 -16.41 4.04
N TRP A 285 4.27 -15.44 4.89
CA TRP A 285 3.85 -14.07 4.64
C TRP A 285 4.87 -13.38 3.73
N LEU A 286 4.44 -13.00 2.54
CA LEU A 286 5.24 -12.26 1.57
C LEU A 286 4.79 -10.80 1.58
N LEU A 287 5.71 -9.91 1.96
CA LEU A 287 5.53 -8.47 1.98
C LEU A 287 6.11 -7.88 0.68
N TYR A 288 5.24 -7.37 -0.18
CA TYR A 288 5.59 -6.72 -1.43
C TYR A 288 5.66 -5.20 -1.24
N TYR A 289 6.73 -4.59 -1.75
CA TYR A 289 7.04 -3.19 -1.52
C TYR A 289 7.62 -2.51 -2.75
N GLY A 290 7.32 -1.22 -2.93
CA GLY A 290 8.02 -0.36 -3.86
C GLY A 290 9.38 0.05 -3.30
N GLY A 291 10.42 0.06 -4.14
CA GLY A 291 11.74 0.61 -3.84
C GLY A 291 12.03 1.82 -4.74
N ALA A 292 12.41 2.92 -4.09
CA ALA A 292 12.72 4.22 -4.67
C ALA A 292 11.70 4.73 -5.71
N ASP A 293 10.41 4.43 -5.52
CA ASP A 293 9.31 4.70 -6.47
C ASP A 293 9.61 4.25 -7.90
N LYS A 294 10.29 3.11 -8.06
CA LYS A 294 10.80 2.67 -9.36
C LYS A 294 10.63 1.17 -9.64
N SER A 295 10.78 0.33 -8.63
CA SER A 295 10.77 -1.13 -8.78
C SER A 295 10.07 -1.81 -7.62
N ILE A 296 9.72 -3.08 -7.78
CA ILE A 296 9.07 -3.87 -6.74
C ILE A 296 10.06 -4.89 -6.17
N GLY A 297 10.15 -4.95 -4.85
CA GLY A 297 10.78 -6.04 -4.12
C GLY A 297 9.78 -6.86 -3.32
N VAL A 298 10.27 -7.98 -2.80
CA VAL A 298 9.54 -8.82 -1.84
C VAL A 298 10.44 -9.21 -0.67
N ALA A 299 9.85 -9.31 0.52
CA ALA A 299 10.48 -9.84 1.71
C ALA A 299 9.58 -10.88 2.37
N GLU A 300 10.18 -11.91 2.96
CA GLU A 300 9.47 -12.91 3.77
C GLU A 300 9.36 -12.39 5.22
N LEU A 301 8.15 -12.40 5.75
CA LEU A 301 7.80 -11.99 7.10
C LEU A 301 7.51 -13.24 7.95
N ALA A 302 8.29 -13.46 9.00
CA ALA A 302 7.98 -14.45 10.02
C ALA A 302 7.34 -13.73 11.21
N ILE A 303 6.09 -14.08 11.51
CA ILE A 303 5.36 -13.56 12.65
C ILE A 303 5.46 -14.63 13.74
N ASP A 304 6.39 -14.45 14.68
CA ASP A 304 6.50 -15.29 15.87
C ASP A 304 5.41 -14.83 16.86
N LEU A 305 4.32 -15.61 16.94
CA LEU A 305 3.35 -15.51 18.02
C LEU A 305 4.01 -16.11 19.27
N ALA A 306 4.20 -15.30 20.31
CA ALA A 306 4.83 -15.74 21.55
C ALA A 306 3.85 -16.57 22.39
#